data_AF-A0A1I7NC17-F1
#
_entry.id   AF-A0A1I7NC17-F1
#
_cell.length_a   1.000
_cell.length_b   1.000
_cell.length_c   1.000
_cell.angle_alpha   90.00
_cell.angle_beta   90.00
_cell.angle_gamma   90.00
#
_symmetry.space_group_name_H-M   'P 1'
#
loop_
_entity.id
_entity.type
_entity.pdbx_description
1 polymer ?
#
loop_
_entity_poly.entity_id
_entity_poly.type
_entity_poly.pdbx_seq_one_letter_code
_entity_poly.pdbx_strand_id
1 'polypeptide(L)'
;MLGQFWYKEAAPDDDVVLELKWVNEEPYGKVATPCWVARQPISDELGVKHEDEFMKLPFALSYGLLVAAASGARFTVSGDPTVWPKPWGNLLMGELRDLRVPAPISH
;
A
#
# COMPACT_ATOMS: atom_id res chain seq x y z
N MET A 1 -6.78 0.35 16.07
CA MET A 1 -6.43 -0.56 14.96
C MET A 1 -7.22 -0.09 13.74
N LEU A 2 -6.54 0.35 12.67
CA LEU A 2 -7.21 0.96 11.50
C LEU A 2 -7.62 -0.08 10.45
N GLY A 3 -6.88 -1.18 10.29
CA GLY A 3 -7.27 -2.22 9.33
C GLY A 3 -6.37 -3.46 9.30
N GLN A 4 -6.59 -4.27 8.26
CA GLN A 4 -5.75 -5.40 7.86
C GLN A 4 -5.05 -5.03 6.54
N PHE A 5 -3.75 -5.31 6.48
CA PHE A 5 -2.91 -5.02 5.32
C PHE A 5 -2.20 -6.29 4.89
N TRP A 6 -1.95 -6.43 3.59
CA TRP A 6 -1.30 -7.61 3.02
C TRP A 6 0.13 -7.27 2.62
N TYR A 7 1.07 -8.09 3.10
CA TYR A 7 2.47 -8.04 2.71
C TYR A 7 2.78 -9.09 1.64
N LYS A 8 3.50 -8.67 0.61
CA LYS A 8 4.14 -9.55 -0.38
C LYS A 8 5.58 -9.09 -0.62
N GLU A 9 6.51 -10.05 -0.61
CA GLU A 9 7.92 -9.78 -0.90
C GLU A 9 8.11 -9.31 -2.36
N ALA A 10 7.50 -10.02 -3.30
CA ALA A 10 7.35 -9.60 -4.69
C ALA A 10 5.95 -9.02 -4.90
N ALA A 11 5.88 -7.69 -5.02
CA ALA A 11 4.62 -7.00 -5.23
C ALA A 11 4.12 -7.19 -6.68
N PRO A 12 2.80 -7.39 -6.91
CA PRO A 12 2.25 -7.49 -8.26
C PRO A 12 2.36 -6.17 -9.04
N ASP A 13 2.65 -6.26 -10.34
CA ASP A 13 2.76 -5.10 -11.25
C ASP A 13 1.46 -4.31 -11.43
N ASP A 14 0.33 -4.85 -10.97
CA ASP A 14 -1.01 -4.28 -11.11
C ASP A 14 -1.54 -3.63 -9.81
N ASP A 15 -0.75 -3.68 -8.75
CA ASP A 15 -1.10 -3.16 -7.44
C ASP A 15 -0.40 -1.81 -7.20
N VAL A 16 -1.02 -0.94 -6.40
CA VAL A 16 -0.31 0.18 -5.75
C VAL A 16 0.50 -0.41 -4.61
N VAL A 17 1.81 -0.17 -4.65
CA VAL A 17 2.76 -0.82 -3.74
C VAL A 17 3.34 0.22 -2.78
N LEU A 18 3.27 -0.09 -1.49
CA LEU A 18 4.05 0.60 -0.46
C LEU A 18 5.27 -0.24 -0.10
N GLU A 19 6.45 0.19 -0.55
CA GLU A 19 7.72 -0.40 -0.17
C GLU A 19 8.20 0.18 1.16
N LEU A 20 8.38 -0.68 2.16
CA LEU A 20 8.84 -0.31 3.50
C LEU A 20 10.36 -0.36 3.61
N LYS A 21 10.95 0.63 4.29
CA LYS A 21 12.39 0.68 4.53
C LYS A 21 12.77 1.46 5.78
N TRP A 22 13.79 0.99 6.49
CA TRP A 22 14.50 1.79 7.50
C TRP A 22 15.49 2.75 6.83
N VAL A 23 15.40 4.04 7.15
CA VAL A 23 16.36 5.06 6.70
C VAL A 23 16.84 5.80 7.93
N ASN A 24 18.14 5.65 8.27
CA ASN A 24 18.73 6.24 9.48
C ASN A 24 17.93 5.93 10.75
N GLU A 25 17.55 4.66 10.95
CA GLU A 25 16.71 4.18 12.07
C GLU A 25 15.29 4.77 12.13
N GLU A 26 14.88 5.56 11.14
CA GLU A 26 13.51 6.05 11.00
C GLU A 26 12.71 5.22 9.99
N PRO A 27 11.40 5.02 10.23
CA PRO A 27 10.54 4.25 9.33
C PRO A 27 10.10 5.10 8.13
N TYR A 28 10.42 4.63 6.93
CA TYR A 28 10.08 5.27 5.66
C TYR A 28 9.30 4.33 4.75
N GLY A 29 8.61 4.93 3.78
CA GLY A 29 7.92 4.21 2.72
C GLY A 29 8.09 4.90 1.38
N LYS A 30 8.12 4.11 0.31
CA LYS A 30 8.05 4.55 -1.09
C LYS A 30 6.75 4.01 -1.70
N VAL A 31 6.01 4.87 -2.39
CA VAL A 31 4.80 4.45 -3.11
C VAL A 31 5.16 4.28 -4.58
N ALA A 32 4.90 3.10 -5.13
CA ALA A 32 4.96 2.80 -6.55
C ALA A 32 3.55 2.55 -7.07
N THR A 33 3.25 3.09 -8.24
CA THR A 33 1.94 2.97 -8.86
C THR A 33 2.03 2.25 -10.20
N PRO A 34 1.06 1.40 -10.54
CA PRO A 34 1.09 0.72 -11.83
C PRO A 34 0.82 1.72 -12.96
N CYS A 35 1.37 1.46 -14.15
CA CYS A 35 1.33 2.39 -15.28
C CYS A 35 -0.08 2.88 -15.64
N TRP A 36 -1.09 2.03 -15.48
CA TRP A 36 -2.47 2.40 -15.81
C TRP A 36 -3.07 3.37 -14.78
N VAL A 37 -2.68 3.30 -13.51
CA VAL A 37 -3.08 4.26 -12.47
C VAL A 37 -2.47 5.62 -12.78
N ALA A 38 -1.16 5.67 -13.06
CA ALA A 38 -0.46 6.92 -13.36
C ALA A 38 -1.02 7.69 -14.58
N ARG A 39 -1.75 7.01 -15.48
CA ARG A 39 -2.39 7.62 -16.67
C ARG A 39 -3.83 8.06 -16.44
N GLN A 40 -4.41 7.82 -15.26
CA GLN A 40 -5.78 8.25 -14.98
C GLN A 40 -5.85 9.75 -14.68
N PRO A 41 -6.93 10.46 -15.04
CA PRO A 41 -7.09 11.88 -14.71
C PRO A 41 -6.99 12.18 -13.21
N ILE A 42 -7.46 11.25 -12.36
CA ILE A 42 -7.38 11.36 -10.90
C ILE A 42 -5.93 11.42 -10.40
N SER A 43 -4.98 10.83 -11.15
CA SER A 43 -3.57 10.87 -10.82
C SER A 43 -2.97 12.26 -11.03
N ASP A 44 -3.43 13.02 -12.03
CA ASP A 44 -3.01 14.41 -12.24
C ASP A 44 -3.51 15.32 -11.11
N GLU A 45 -4.76 15.11 -10.65
CA GLU A 45 -5.35 15.87 -9.53
C GLU A 45 -4.66 15.58 -8.19
N LEU A 46 -4.27 14.32 -7.97
CA LEU A 46 -3.57 13.87 -6.77
C LEU A 46 -2.04 14.08 -6.83
N GLY A 47 -1.51 14.53 -7.98
CA GLY A 47 -0.08 14.70 -8.20
C GLY A 47 0.72 13.39 -8.13
N VAL A 48 0.12 12.28 -8.58
CA VAL A 48 0.71 10.95 -8.53
C VAL A 48 1.90 10.82 -9.45
N LYS A 49 3.08 10.61 -8.87
CA LYS A 49 4.28 10.24 -9.61
C LYS A 49 4.39 8.73 -9.68
N HIS A 50 4.97 8.25 -10.78
CA HIS A 50 5.10 6.81 -11.03
C HIS A 50 6.00 6.12 -9.99
N GLU A 51 6.96 6.87 -9.45
CA GLU A 51 7.83 6.47 -8.35
C GLU A 51 8.09 7.67 -7.44
N ASP A 52 7.51 7.67 -6.25
CA ASP A 52 7.81 8.72 -5.28
C ASP A 52 9.12 8.45 -4.55
N GLU A 53 9.73 9.52 -4.05
CA GLU A 53 10.86 9.42 -3.13
C GLU A 53 10.41 8.78 -1.80
N PHE A 54 11.37 8.21 -1.07
CA PHE A 54 11.10 7.74 0.28
C PHE A 54 10.61 8.90 1.14
N MET A 55 9.42 8.75 1.71
CA MET A 55 8.82 9.70 2.64
C MET A 55 8.56 9.03 3.99
N LYS A 56 8.33 9.82 5.04
CA LYS A 56 8.04 9.24 6.37
C LYS A 56 6.82 8.33 6.28
N LEU A 57 6.90 7.17 6.92
CA LEU A 57 5.95 6.09 6.73
C LEU A 57 4.47 6.47 6.90
N PRO A 58 4.05 7.32 7.86
CA PRO A 58 2.65 7.74 7.97
C PRO A 58 2.12 8.46 6.73
N PHE A 59 2.96 9.27 6.07
CA PHE A 59 2.60 9.94 4.82
C PHE A 59 2.51 8.93 3.68
N ALA A 60 3.52 8.06 3.53
CA ALA A 60 3.54 7.03 2.49
C ALA A 60 2.31 6.11 2.57
N LEU A 61 1.93 5.69 3.79
CA LEU A 61 0.74 4.88 4.04
C LEU A 61 -0.55 5.59 3.64
N SER A 62 -0.73 6.83 4.12
CA SER A 62 -1.94 7.62 3.83
C SER A 62 -2.08 7.87 2.34
N TYR A 63 -0.97 8.20 1.69
CA TYR A 63 -0.91 8.49 0.28
C TYR A 63 -1.18 7.26 -0.58
N GLY A 64 -0.48 6.14 -0.34
CA GLY A 64 -0.68 4.90 -1.10
C GLY A 64 -2.11 4.35 -0.97
N LEU A 65 -2.72 4.47 0.22
CA LEU A 65 -4.13 4.12 0.41
C LEU A 65 -5.07 5.04 -0.37
N LEU A 66 -4.83 6.35 -0.36
CA LEU A 66 -5.63 7.31 -1.12
C LEU A 66 -5.57 7.00 -2.62
N VAL A 67 -4.37 6.77 -3.16
CA VAL A 67 -4.17 6.42 -4.57
C VAL A 67 -4.86 5.11 -4.92
N ALA A 68 -4.71 4.07 -4.11
CA ALA A 68 -5.39 2.80 -4.32
C ALA A 68 -6.92 2.94 -4.31
N ALA A 69 -7.46 3.67 -3.34
CA ALA A 69 -8.89 3.90 -3.22
C ALA A 69 -9.46 4.72 -4.39
N ALA A 70 -8.75 5.78 -4.80
CA ALA A 70 -9.19 6.67 -5.87
C ALA A 70 -9.16 6.00 -7.26
N SER A 71 -8.18 5.11 -7.49
CA SER A 71 -8.00 4.41 -8.77
C SER A 71 -8.73 3.07 -8.87
N GLY A 72 -9.23 2.54 -7.75
CA GLY A 72 -9.75 1.18 -7.65
C GLY A 72 -8.67 0.09 -7.66
N ALA A 73 -7.39 0.48 -7.65
CA ALA A 73 -6.28 -0.46 -7.59
C ALA A 73 -6.22 -1.17 -6.23
N ARG A 74 -5.60 -2.35 -6.25
CA ARG A 74 -5.27 -3.10 -5.04
C ARG A 74 -4.07 -2.46 -4.34
N PHE A 75 -4.12 -2.32 -3.01
CA PHE A 75 -2.99 -1.86 -2.21
C PHE A 75 -2.16 -3.04 -1.66
N THR A 76 -0.86 -3.05 -1.87
CA THR A 76 0.07 -4.09 -1.38
C THR A 76 1.22 -3.44 -0.61
N VAL A 77 1.63 -4.07 0.49
CA VAL A 77 2.82 -3.68 1.25
C VAL A 77 3.97 -4.61 0.87
N SER A 78 5.19 -4.08 0.70
CA SER A 78 6.40 -4.84 0.38
C SER A 78 7.62 -4.26 1.12
N GLY A 79 8.83 -4.78 0.86
CA GLY A 79 10.06 -4.30 1.50
C GLY A 79 10.31 -4.93 2.86
N ASP A 80 10.85 -4.18 3.82
CA ASP A 80 11.15 -4.67 5.17
C ASP A 80 9.91 -4.63 6.09
N PRO A 81 9.31 -5.79 6.45
CA PRO A 81 8.10 -5.82 7.26
C PRO A 81 8.30 -5.38 8.72
N THR A 82 9.54 -5.33 9.21
CA THR A 82 9.83 -4.90 10.59
C THR A 82 9.57 -3.40 10.81
N VAL A 83 9.50 -2.64 9.71
CA VAL A 83 9.17 -1.21 9.67
C VAL A 83 7.68 -0.95 9.97
N TRP A 84 6.83 -1.97 9.90
CA TRP A 84 5.38 -1.82 9.98
C TRP A 84 4.90 -1.16 11.30
N PRO A 85 4.07 -0.10 11.23
CA PRO A 85 3.65 0.63 12.42
C PRO A 85 2.43 -0.03 13.05
N LYS A 86 2.61 -0.64 14.23
CA LYS A 86 1.53 -1.30 15.00
C LYS A 86 0.22 -0.48 15.12
N PRO A 87 0.22 0.86 15.29
CA PRO A 87 -1.03 1.63 15.38
C PRO A 87 -1.96 1.51 14.16
N TRP A 88 -1.41 1.26 12.97
CA TRP A 88 -2.18 1.11 11.73
C TRP A 88 -2.92 -0.23 11.64
N GLY A 89 -2.47 -1.24 12.38
CA GLY A 89 -3.13 -2.53 12.49
C GLY A 89 -2.20 -3.67 12.13
N ASN A 90 -2.79 -4.76 11.62
CA ASN A 90 -2.05 -5.99 11.38
C ASN A 90 -1.54 -6.05 9.95
N LEU A 91 -0.26 -6.41 9.82
CA LEU A 91 0.34 -6.79 8.55
C LEU A 91 0.29 -8.31 8.42
N LEU A 92 -0.53 -8.78 7.48
CA LEU A 92 -0.75 -10.19 7.19
C LEU A 92 0.26 -10.66 6.13
N MET A 93 0.98 -11.73 6.44
CA MET A 93 1.94 -12.33 5.52
C MET A 93 1.25 -13.33 4.57
N GLY A 94 1.57 -13.26 3.27
CA GLY A 94 1.30 -14.35 2.33
C GLY A 94 0.25 -14.10 1.23
N GLU A 95 0.07 -15.11 0.39
CA GLU A 95 -0.68 -15.07 -0.87
C GLU A 95 -2.21 -15.08 -0.74
N LEU A 96 -2.74 -15.18 0.48
CA LEU A 96 -4.16 -15.35 0.80
C LEU A 96 -5.04 -14.12 0.54
N ARG A 97 -4.58 -13.14 -0.24
CA ARG A 97 -5.38 -11.97 -0.62
C ARG A 97 -6.62 -12.37 -1.43
N ASP A 98 -6.51 -13.44 -2.23
CA ASP A 98 -7.57 -13.90 -3.14
C ASP A 98 -8.59 -14.84 -2.47
N LEU A 99 -8.34 -15.29 -1.23
CA LEU A 99 -9.34 -15.99 -0.42
C LEU A 99 -10.10 -14.97 0.44
N ARG A 100 -10.75 -13.99 -0.19
CA ARG A 100 -11.84 -13.27 0.47
C ARG A 100 -13.00 -14.25 0.63
N VAL A 101 -13.08 -14.91 1.78
CA VAL A 101 -14.36 -15.45 2.25
C VAL A 101 -15.24 -14.22 2.49
N PRO A 102 -16.35 -14.01 1.76
CA PRO A 102 -17.27 -12.94 2.08
C PRO A 102 -17.69 -13.11 3.53
N ALA A 103 -17.62 -12.03 4.31
CA ALA A 103 -18.12 -12.04 5.68
C ALA A 103 -19.56 -12.60 5.63
N PRO A 104 -19.91 -13.62 6.46
CA PRO A 104 -21.28 -14.07 6.53
C PRO A 104 -22.12 -12.89 6.96
N ILE A 105 -22.93 -12.36 6.03
CA ILE A 105 -23.93 -11.36 6.36
C ILE A 105 -25.03 -12.14 7.09
N SER A 106 -25.00 -12.10 8.41
CA SER A 106 -26.12 -12.57 9.22
C SER A 106 -27.29 -11.60 8.97
N HIS A 107 -28.32 -12.10 8.29
CA HIS A 107 -29.61 -11.42 8.15
C HIS A 107 -30.39 -11.41 9.48
#